data_AF-A0A7C1AN39-F1
#
_entry.id   AF-A0A7C1AN39-F1
#
_cell.length_a   1.000
_cell.length_b   1.000
_cell.length_c   1.000
_cell.angle_alpha   90.00
_cell.angle_beta   90.00
_cell.angle_gamma   90.00
#
_symmetry.space_group_name_H-M   'P 1'
#
loop_
_entity.id
_entity.type
_entity.pdbx_description
1 polymer ?
#
loop_
_entity_poly.entity_id
_entity_poly.type
_entity_poly.pdbx_seq_one_letter_code
_entity_poly.pdbx_strand_id
1 'polypeptide(L)'
;WYFRGDFHCLRKGGDICYAVDGKNKYHCVIGGGPCFIVHPSDMAVALLALDAKLTVYSGGKNKTVAIGDFFVLPEKNVRRENILLPGEIVVDIRIQELNNNTKSGYVKFAERGVWDFAVVSVAAVIQKNGNALKKGRVVLGGVAPAPWFEKKISKKLSGLIPGEKNLDEIMKTALVDAEPLAMNEYKLPLAKNLMKRLIGELTA
;
A
#
# COMPACT_ATOMS: atom_id res chain seq x y z
N TRP A 1 10.93 -14.21 5.35
CA TRP A 1 11.96 -14.72 6.29
C TRP A 1 13.33 -14.87 5.62
N TYR A 2 13.44 -15.19 4.33
CA TYR A 2 14.75 -15.32 3.64
C TYR A 2 15.72 -14.16 3.90
N PHE A 3 15.25 -12.91 3.79
CA PHE A 3 16.05 -11.73 4.10
C PHE A 3 16.55 -11.67 5.55
N ARG A 4 15.77 -12.19 6.52
CA ARG A 4 16.11 -12.14 7.95
C ARG A 4 16.86 -13.37 8.44
N GLY A 5 16.83 -14.49 7.71
CA GLY A 5 17.62 -15.69 8.01
C GLY A 5 18.99 -15.66 7.31
N ASP A 6 19.65 -16.81 7.21
CA ASP A 6 21.05 -16.91 6.74
C ASP A 6 21.22 -16.94 5.22
N PHE A 7 20.15 -16.71 4.46
CA PHE A 7 20.19 -16.72 3.00
C PHE A 7 20.90 -15.48 2.45
N HIS A 8 21.77 -15.68 1.46
CA HIS A 8 22.37 -14.60 0.68
C HIS A 8 21.46 -14.22 -0.51
N CYS A 9 20.34 -13.56 -0.22
CA CYS A 9 19.36 -13.20 -1.24
C CYS A 9 19.72 -11.90 -2.00
N LEU A 10 18.98 -11.59 -3.07
CA LEU A 10 19.13 -10.35 -3.86
C LEU A 10 19.27 -9.07 -3.03
N ARG A 11 18.48 -8.93 -1.95
CA ARG A 11 18.54 -7.74 -1.07
C ARG A 11 19.86 -7.64 -0.30
N LYS A 12 20.50 -8.77 -0.01
CA LYS A 12 21.81 -8.83 0.65
C LYS A 12 22.98 -8.76 -0.33
N GLY A 13 22.73 -8.69 -1.64
CA GLY A 13 23.77 -8.67 -2.67
C GLY A 13 24.04 -10.04 -3.30
N GLY A 14 23.23 -11.05 -2.99
CA GLY A 14 23.21 -12.29 -3.76
C GLY A 14 22.47 -12.11 -5.09
N ASP A 15 22.24 -13.22 -5.77
CA ASP A 15 21.68 -13.34 -7.12
C ASP A 15 20.27 -13.97 -7.13
N ILE A 16 19.87 -14.63 -6.03
CA ILE A 16 18.61 -15.39 -5.97
C ILE A 16 17.56 -14.69 -5.10
N CYS A 17 16.32 -14.64 -5.60
CA CYS A 17 15.14 -14.40 -4.78
C CYS A 17 14.54 -15.73 -4.32
N TYR A 18 14.97 -16.24 -3.17
CA TYR A 18 14.48 -17.52 -2.62
C TYR A 18 12.97 -17.57 -2.35
N ALA A 19 12.27 -16.43 -2.40
CA ALA A 19 10.82 -16.40 -2.27
C ALA A 19 10.09 -16.91 -3.53
N VAL A 20 10.71 -16.84 -4.71
CA VAL A 20 10.05 -17.24 -5.98
C VAL A 20 9.65 -18.71 -5.92
N ASP A 21 10.63 -19.59 -5.69
CA ASP A 21 10.40 -21.06 -5.63
C ASP A 21 10.23 -21.58 -4.19
N GLY A 22 10.30 -20.69 -3.21
CA GLY A 22 10.20 -21.04 -1.80
C GLY A 22 8.80 -20.90 -1.23
N LYS A 23 8.73 -20.83 0.10
CA LYS A 23 7.51 -20.42 0.79
C LYS A 23 7.24 -18.95 0.41
N ASN A 24 6.04 -18.62 -0.06
CA ASN A 24 5.74 -17.23 -0.46
C ASN A 24 4.41 -16.67 0.03
N LYS A 25 3.74 -17.39 0.93
CA LYS A 25 2.46 -17.00 1.56
C LYS A 25 2.36 -15.51 1.94
N TYR A 26 3.40 -14.94 2.56
CA TYR A 26 3.38 -13.54 3.03
C TYR A 26 4.03 -12.52 2.07
N HIS A 27 4.55 -12.94 0.92
CA HIS A 27 5.22 -12.07 -0.06
C HIS A 27 4.21 -11.26 -0.90
N CYS A 28 4.70 -10.32 -1.71
CA CYS A 28 3.83 -9.45 -2.49
C CYS A 28 3.14 -10.20 -3.64
N VAL A 29 2.00 -9.67 -4.05
CA VAL A 29 1.23 -10.10 -5.22
C VAL A 29 1.25 -9.05 -6.32
N ILE A 30 1.77 -7.85 -6.07
CA ILE A 30 1.82 -6.77 -7.06
C ILE A 30 3.07 -5.90 -6.84
N GLY A 31 3.64 -5.40 -7.95
CA GLY A 31 4.85 -4.55 -7.92
C GLY A 31 6.12 -5.28 -7.47
N GLY A 32 6.11 -6.61 -7.51
CA GLY A 32 7.29 -7.45 -7.27
C GLY A 32 8.22 -7.49 -8.49
N GLY A 33 9.29 -8.28 -8.38
CA GLY A 33 10.28 -8.44 -9.45
C GLY A 33 11.42 -7.39 -9.37
N PRO A 34 12.70 -7.82 -9.29
CA PRO A 34 13.18 -9.20 -9.16
C PRO A 34 13.03 -9.75 -7.72
N CYS A 35 12.48 -8.98 -6.78
CA CYS A 35 12.26 -9.39 -5.40
C CYS A 35 10.81 -9.21 -4.98
N PHE A 36 10.28 -10.15 -4.20
CA PHE A 36 8.86 -10.22 -3.84
C PHE A 36 8.58 -9.79 -2.39
N ILE A 37 9.39 -8.89 -1.84
CA ILE A 37 9.15 -8.38 -0.47
C ILE A 37 7.80 -7.66 -0.34
N VAL A 38 7.33 -7.51 0.89
CA VAL A 38 6.25 -6.59 1.24
C VAL A 38 6.78 -5.49 2.14
N HIS A 39 6.26 -4.27 1.99
CA HIS A 39 6.48 -3.23 2.99
C HIS A 39 5.54 -3.46 4.18
N PRO A 40 6.06 -3.66 5.41
CA PRO A 40 5.24 -4.13 6.54
C PRO A 40 4.54 -3.00 7.32
N SER A 41 4.84 -1.73 7.03
CA SER A 41 4.35 -0.59 7.83
C SER A 41 2.87 -0.31 7.61
N ASP A 42 2.08 -0.41 8.67
CA ASP A 42 0.68 0.05 8.69
C ASP A 42 0.59 1.58 8.53
N MET A 43 1.48 2.32 9.20
CA MET A 43 1.50 3.79 9.19
C MET A 43 1.77 4.36 7.79
N ALA A 44 2.71 3.78 7.03
CA ALA A 44 3.02 4.25 5.69
C ALA A 44 1.82 4.15 4.72
N VAL A 45 0.97 3.14 4.91
CA VAL A 45 -0.27 2.95 4.14
C VAL A 45 -1.27 4.06 4.44
N ALA A 46 -1.49 4.36 5.72
CA ALA A 46 -2.35 5.46 6.14
C ALA A 46 -1.84 6.82 5.64
N LEU A 47 -0.54 7.09 5.77
CA LEU A 47 0.07 8.34 5.32
C LEU A 47 -0.03 8.53 3.81
N LEU A 48 0.12 7.47 3.01
CA LEU A 48 -0.07 7.55 1.55
C LEU A 48 -1.54 7.80 1.17
N ALA A 49 -2.50 7.23 1.92
CA ALA A 49 -3.92 7.49 1.71
C ALA A 49 -4.27 8.95 2.03
N LEU A 50 -3.62 9.53 3.06
CA LEU A 50 -3.74 10.92 3.48
C LEU A 50 -2.91 11.90 2.63
N ASP A 51 -2.26 11.43 1.56
CA ASP A 51 -1.44 12.25 0.66
C ASP A 51 -0.35 13.05 1.40
N ALA A 52 0.28 12.42 2.40
CA ALA A 52 1.27 13.05 3.24
C ALA A 52 2.50 13.55 2.45
N LYS A 53 3.12 14.61 2.95
CA LYS A 53 4.39 15.16 2.44
C LYS A 53 5.47 15.01 3.50
N LEU A 54 6.63 14.54 3.09
CA LEU A 54 7.81 14.39 3.94
C LEU A 54 8.74 15.57 3.72
N THR A 55 9.31 16.12 4.79
CA THR A 55 10.47 17.02 4.69
C THR A 55 11.72 16.19 4.88
N VAL A 56 12.62 16.22 3.88
CA VAL A 56 13.93 15.58 3.94
C VAL A 56 14.99 16.65 4.04
N TYR A 57 15.80 16.58 5.08
CA TYR A 57 16.98 17.40 5.28
C TYR A 57 18.20 16.77 4.58
N SER A 58 19.02 17.60 3.93
CA SER A 58 20.27 17.21 3.28
C SER A 58 21.24 18.39 3.24
N GLY A 59 22.38 18.28 3.93
CA GLY A 59 23.47 19.26 3.84
C GLY A 59 23.07 20.72 4.07
N GLY A 60 22.20 21.00 5.05
CA GLY A 60 21.73 22.35 5.37
C GLY A 60 20.46 22.79 4.63
N LYS A 61 19.90 21.96 3.75
CA LYS A 61 18.69 22.28 2.96
C LYS A 61 17.57 21.29 3.22
N ASN A 62 16.34 21.77 3.16
CA ASN A 62 15.14 20.95 3.23
C ASN A 62 14.51 20.78 1.83
N LYS A 63 14.13 19.56 1.47
CA LYS A 63 13.28 19.26 0.31
C LYS A 63 11.97 18.64 0.76
N THR A 64 10.87 19.00 0.10
CA THR A 64 9.58 18.35 0.30
C THR A 64 9.44 17.20 -0.70
N VAL A 65 9.03 16.02 -0.23
CA VAL A 65 8.82 14.81 -1.03
C VAL A 65 7.39 14.32 -0.78
N ALA A 66 6.61 14.06 -1.82
CA ALA A 66 5.34 13.38 -1.65
C ALA A 66 5.60 11.94 -1.17
N ILE A 67 4.85 11.45 -0.19
CA ILE A 67 5.11 10.10 0.36
C ILE A 67 5.01 8.99 -0.71
N GLY A 68 4.20 9.20 -1.76
CA GLY A 68 4.13 8.29 -2.90
C GLY A 68 5.43 8.15 -3.69
N ASP A 69 6.28 9.18 -3.66
CA ASP A 69 7.58 9.21 -4.35
C ASP A 69 8.74 8.83 -3.42
N PHE A 70 8.46 8.59 -2.14
CA PHE A 70 9.48 8.26 -1.14
C PHE A 70 9.98 6.82 -1.29
N PHE A 71 9.08 5.89 -1.61
CA PHE A 71 9.37 4.46 -1.66
C PHE A 71 9.97 4.04 -3.01
N VAL A 72 10.84 3.03 -2.98
CA VAL A 72 11.51 2.48 -4.16
C VAL A 72 11.10 1.02 -4.34
N LEU A 73 10.60 0.69 -5.53
CA LEU A 73 10.26 -0.68 -5.89
C LEU A 73 11.52 -1.50 -6.23
N PRO A 74 11.48 -2.84 -6.04
CA PRO A 74 12.61 -3.72 -6.31
C PRO A 74 13.14 -3.63 -7.74
N GLU A 75 12.26 -3.43 -8.73
CA GLU A 75 12.62 -3.23 -10.14
C GLU A 75 13.62 -2.09 -10.32
N LYS A 76 13.44 -0.99 -9.58
CA LYS A 76 14.33 0.17 -9.62
C LYS A 76 15.60 -0.05 -8.80
N ASN A 77 15.47 -0.62 -7.61
CA ASN A 77 16.62 -0.96 -6.78
C ASN A 77 16.25 -2.01 -5.74
N VAL A 78 16.73 -3.24 -5.93
CA VAL A 78 16.42 -4.34 -5.02
C VAL A 78 16.96 -4.16 -3.59
N ARG A 79 18.00 -3.35 -3.41
CA ARG A 79 18.68 -3.15 -2.11
C ARG A 79 18.19 -1.94 -1.33
N ARG A 80 17.28 -1.13 -1.89
CA ARG A 80 16.73 0.06 -1.25
C ARG A 80 15.21 -0.02 -1.17
N GLU A 81 14.64 0.64 -0.18
CA GLU A 81 13.17 0.75 0.00
C GLU A 81 12.70 2.21 -0.09
N ASN A 82 13.64 3.16 -0.06
CA ASN A 82 13.35 4.57 -0.14
C ASN A 82 14.45 5.33 -0.89
N ILE A 83 14.17 6.60 -1.18
CA ILE A 83 15.04 7.48 -1.97
C ILE A 83 16.19 8.15 -1.19
N LEU A 84 16.24 8.05 0.15
CA LEU A 84 17.20 8.80 0.98
C LEU A 84 18.64 8.42 0.68
N LEU A 85 19.45 9.41 0.32
CA LEU A 85 20.90 9.25 0.16
C LEU A 85 21.61 9.27 1.53
N PRO A 86 22.87 8.80 1.61
CA PRO A 86 23.65 8.93 2.83
C PRO A 86 23.67 10.37 3.35
N GLY A 87 23.37 10.55 4.64
CA GLY A 87 23.25 11.87 5.27
C GLY A 87 21.91 12.59 5.08
N GLU A 88 20.99 12.05 4.27
CA GLU A 88 19.61 12.56 4.20
C GLU A 88 18.74 11.99 5.32
N ILE A 89 17.92 12.85 5.94
CA ILE A 89 17.07 12.48 7.09
C ILE A 89 15.66 13.01 6.87
N VAL A 90 14.63 12.19 7.10
CA VAL A 90 13.25 12.69 7.20
C VAL A 90 13.10 13.41 8.53
N VAL A 91 12.80 14.71 8.49
CA VAL A 91 12.71 15.58 9.67
C VAL A 91 11.27 15.98 10.01
N ASP A 92 10.35 15.93 9.05
CA ASP A 92 8.94 16.21 9.28
C ASP A 92 8.03 15.35 8.38
N ILE A 93 6.81 15.12 8.85
CA ILE A 93 5.70 14.56 8.07
C ILE A 93 4.51 15.52 8.20
N ARG A 94 3.99 15.99 7.07
CA ARG A 94 2.85 16.91 7.01
C ARG A 94 1.67 16.26 6.33
N ILE A 95 0.52 16.32 7.00
CA ILE A 95 -0.77 15.86 6.50
C ILE A 95 -1.68 17.08 6.43
N GLN A 96 -2.39 17.24 5.31
CA GLN A 96 -3.35 18.32 5.17
C GLN A 96 -4.62 17.99 5.93
N GLU A 97 -5.23 19.02 6.52
CA GLU A 97 -6.55 18.88 7.14
C GLU A 97 -7.57 18.41 6.10
N LEU A 98 -8.41 17.47 6.50
CA LEU A 98 -9.45 16.92 5.63
C LEU A 98 -10.68 17.82 5.66
N ASN A 99 -11.35 17.98 4.51
CA ASN A 99 -12.62 18.72 4.47
C ASN A 99 -13.69 18.04 5.34
N ASN A 100 -14.62 18.81 5.91
CA ASN A 100 -15.70 18.32 6.80
C ASN A 100 -16.52 17.14 6.23
N ASN A 101 -16.66 17.05 4.90
CA ASN A 101 -17.36 15.98 4.20
C ASN A 101 -16.46 14.79 3.82
N THR A 102 -15.32 14.64 4.49
CA THR A 102 -14.34 13.57 4.25
C THR A 102 -14.33 12.61 5.43
N LYS A 103 -14.43 11.31 5.16
CA LYS A 103 -14.20 10.25 6.14
C LYS A 103 -12.94 9.49 5.76
N SER A 104 -12.20 9.00 6.75
CA SER A 104 -11.06 8.12 6.56
C SER A 104 -11.15 6.91 7.47
N GLY A 105 -10.55 5.80 7.06
CA GLY A 105 -10.48 4.61 7.89
C GLY A 105 -9.32 3.71 7.50
N TYR A 106 -9.01 2.78 8.40
CA TYR A 106 -7.98 1.76 8.23
C TYR A 106 -8.51 0.42 8.72
N VAL A 107 -8.40 -0.61 7.88
CA VAL A 107 -8.72 -1.99 8.26
C VAL A 107 -7.51 -2.88 8.03
N LYS A 108 -7.25 -3.77 8.97
CA LYS A 108 -6.12 -4.71 8.95
C LYS A 108 -6.64 -6.12 9.17
N PHE A 109 -6.28 -7.01 8.26
CA PHE A 109 -6.39 -8.44 8.47
C PHE A 109 -5.01 -9.01 8.81
N ALA A 110 -4.93 -9.72 9.92
CA ALA A 110 -3.76 -10.45 10.39
C ALA A 110 -4.21 -11.82 10.88
N GLU A 111 -3.28 -12.79 10.97
CA GLU A 111 -3.64 -14.16 11.35
C GLU A 111 -3.88 -14.30 12.85
N ARG A 112 -3.28 -13.41 13.64
CA ARG A 112 -3.51 -13.29 15.08
C ARG A 112 -4.29 -12.02 15.41
N GLY A 113 -5.07 -12.07 16.48
CA GLY A 113 -5.87 -10.92 16.93
C GLY A 113 -5.05 -9.70 17.35
N VAL A 114 -3.79 -9.88 17.77
CA VAL A 114 -2.86 -8.81 18.16
C VAL A 114 -1.41 -9.18 17.83
N TRP A 115 -0.52 -8.17 17.84
CA TRP A 115 0.94 -8.29 17.63
C TRP A 115 1.37 -8.95 16.31
N ASP A 116 0.58 -8.85 15.26
CA ASP A 116 0.93 -9.42 13.96
C ASP A 116 0.98 -8.34 12.87
N PHE A 117 1.74 -8.61 11.80
CA PHE A 117 1.77 -7.74 10.63
C PHE A 117 0.51 -7.94 9.79
N ALA A 118 0.17 -6.95 8.97
CA ALA A 118 -0.94 -7.08 8.04
C ALA A 118 -0.59 -8.15 6.99
N VAL A 119 -1.43 -9.18 6.86
CA VAL A 119 -1.44 -10.01 5.66
C VAL A 119 -1.97 -9.18 4.49
N VAL A 120 -3.05 -8.44 4.75
CA VAL A 120 -3.56 -7.34 3.91
C VAL A 120 -4.10 -6.26 4.83
N SER A 121 -3.84 -5.00 4.49
CA SER A 121 -4.53 -3.86 5.08
C SER A 121 -5.01 -2.88 4.02
N VAL A 122 -6.00 -2.06 4.36
CA VAL A 122 -6.54 -1.02 3.50
C VAL A 122 -6.64 0.27 4.31
N ALA A 123 -6.06 1.35 3.78
CA ALA A 123 -6.40 2.71 4.18
C ALA A 123 -7.26 3.35 3.10
N ALA A 124 -8.32 4.06 3.50
CA ALA A 124 -9.13 4.83 2.57
C ALA A 124 -9.42 6.23 3.12
N VAL A 125 -9.44 7.22 2.23
CA VAL A 125 -9.88 8.59 2.49
C VAL A 125 -10.88 8.95 1.41
N ILE A 126 -12.13 9.22 1.78
CA ILE A 126 -13.26 9.39 0.85
C ILE A 126 -13.98 10.69 1.18
N GLN A 127 -14.15 11.54 0.17
CA GLN A 127 -14.93 12.77 0.27
C GLN A 127 -16.28 12.60 -0.44
N LYS A 128 -17.38 12.86 0.26
CA LYS A 128 -18.75 12.84 -0.30
C LYS A 128 -19.14 14.18 -0.92
N ASN A 129 -20.04 14.17 -1.90
CA ASN A 129 -20.77 15.33 -2.41
C ASN A 129 -22.24 14.94 -2.59
N GLY A 130 -23.07 15.23 -1.59
CA GLY A 130 -24.42 14.67 -1.50
C GLY A 130 -24.38 13.14 -1.44
N ASN A 131 -25.14 12.50 -2.32
CA ASN A 131 -25.22 11.04 -2.42
C ASN A 131 -24.09 10.40 -3.24
N ALA A 132 -23.28 11.20 -3.94
CA ALA A 132 -22.16 10.71 -4.73
C ALA A 132 -20.83 10.96 -4.01
N LEU A 133 -19.78 10.26 -4.43
CA LEU A 133 -18.43 10.51 -3.96
C LEU A 133 -17.76 11.56 -4.86
N LYS A 134 -17.12 12.55 -4.24
CA LYS A 134 -16.33 13.58 -4.96
C LYS A 134 -14.98 13.03 -5.41
N LYS A 135 -14.29 12.36 -4.49
CA LYS A 135 -13.00 11.69 -4.72
C LYS A 135 -12.74 10.68 -3.60
N GLY A 136 -11.88 9.70 -3.88
CA GLY A 136 -11.37 8.82 -2.85
C GLY A 136 -9.95 8.37 -3.16
N ARG A 137 -9.20 8.05 -2.11
CA ARG A 137 -7.88 7.41 -2.20
C ARG A 137 -7.94 6.09 -1.45
N VAL A 138 -7.53 5.02 -2.10
CA VAL A 138 -7.47 3.68 -1.52
C VAL A 138 -6.05 3.17 -1.62
N VAL A 139 -5.46 2.80 -0.49
CA VAL A 139 -4.09 2.30 -0.41
C VAL A 139 -4.08 0.97 0.32
N LEU A 140 -3.34 0.01 -0.23
CA LEU A 140 -3.20 -1.34 0.30
C LEU A 140 -1.83 -1.52 0.98
N GLY A 141 -1.82 -2.25 2.09
CA GLY A 141 -0.63 -2.75 2.77
C GLY A 141 -0.54 -4.28 2.70
N GLY A 142 0.67 -4.82 2.90
CA GLY A 142 0.91 -6.27 2.90
C GLY A 142 0.82 -6.96 1.54
N VAL A 143 0.52 -6.22 0.46
CA VAL A 143 0.35 -6.78 -0.90
C VAL A 143 1.49 -6.43 -1.86
N ALA A 144 2.33 -5.44 -1.54
CA ALA A 144 3.35 -4.90 -2.44
C ALA A 144 4.64 -4.51 -1.69
N PRO A 145 5.79 -4.35 -2.39
CA PRO A 145 7.06 -3.88 -1.81
C PRO A 145 7.06 -2.45 -1.24
N ALA A 146 5.99 -1.69 -1.48
CA ALA A 146 5.71 -0.36 -0.94
C ALA A 146 4.19 -0.25 -0.67
N PRO A 147 3.71 0.73 0.13
CA PRO A 147 2.28 1.01 0.20
C PRO A 147 1.67 1.20 -1.19
N TRP A 148 0.65 0.41 -1.52
CA TRP A 148 0.17 0.32 -2.89
C TRP A 148 -1.05 1.21 -3.11
N PHE A 149 -0.87 2.32 -3.82
CA PHE A 149 -1.98 3.19 -4.19
C PHE A 149 -2.79 2.57 -5.32
N GLU A 150 -4.01 2.14 -5.02
CA GLU A 150 -4.92 1.50 -5.97
C GLU A 150 -5.59 2.58 -6.84
N LYS A 151 -4.84 3.01 -7.88
CA LYS A 151 -5.21 4.10 -8.78
C LYS A 151 -6.52 3.83 -9.52
N LYS A 152 -6.75 2.59 -9.97
CA LYS A 152 -7.94 2.22 -10.77
C LYS A 152 -9.22 2.38 -9.94
N ILE A 153 -9.21 1.90 -8.69
CA ILE A 153 -10.33 2.10 -7.75
C ILE A 153 -10.48 3.57 -7.39
N SER A 154 -9.39 4.25 -7.02
CA SER A 154 -9.43 5.66 -6.62
C SER A 154 -10.03 6.56 -7.71
N LYS A 155 -9.73 6.28 -9.00
CA LYS A 155 -10.34 6.97 -10.15
C LYS A 155 -11.84 6.67 -10.28
N LYS A 156 -12.25 5.41 -10.09
CA LYS A 156 -13.64 4.97 -10.20
C LYS A 156 -14.54 5.44 -9.05
N LEU A 157 -13.97 5.87 -7.92
CA LEU A 157 -14.75 6.44 -6.83
C LEU A 157 -15.33 7.81 -7.20
N SER A 158 -14.67 8.62 -8.02
CA SER A 158 -15.20 9.94 -8.40
C SER A 158 -16.51 9.82 -9.18
N GLY A 159 -17.58 10.45 -8.68
CA GLY A 159 -18.92 10.41 -9.24
C GLY A 159 -19.72 9.15 -8.91
N LEU A 160 -19.13 8.17 -8.20
CA LEU A 160 -19.81 6.94 -7.82
C LEU A 160 -20.90 7.24 -6.78
N ILE A 161 -22.10 6.70 -6.99
CA ILE A 161 -23.10 6.59 -5.92
C ILE A 161 -22.84 5.25 -5.20
N PRO A 162 -22.42 5.26 -3.93
CA PRO A 162 -22.08 4.04 -3.21
C PRO A 162 -23.32 3.16 -3.04
N GLY A 163 -23.13 1.86 -3.26
CA GLY A 163 -24.17 0.84 -3.16
C GLY A 163 -23.55 -0.50 -3.52
N GLU A 164 -24.10 -1.60 -3.00
CA GLU A 164 -23.48 -2.93 -3.10
C GLU A 164 -23.11 -3.30 -4.54
N LYS A 165 -24.07 -3.20 -5.47
CA LYS A 165 -23.87 -3.46 -6.91
C LYS A 165 -22.76 -2.61 -7.53
N ASN A 166 -22.72 -1.32 -7.20
CA ASN A 166 -21.73 -0.39 -7.76
C ASN A 166 -20.33 -0.66 -7.19
N LEU A 167 -20.23 -1.00 -5.90
CA LEU A 167 -18.98 -1.39 -5.27
C LEU A 167 -18.45 -2.72 -5.86
N ASP A 168 -19.31 -3.71 -6.05
CA ASP A 168 -18.93 -4.98 -6.70
C ASP A 168 -18.38 -4.76 -8.11
N GLU A 169 -19.03 -3.90 -8.89
CA GLU A 169 -18.60 -3.61 -10.25
C GLU A 169 -17.20 -2.97 -10.30
N ILE A 170 -16.91 -2.00 -9.42
CA ILE A 170 -15.59 -1.39 -9.40
C ILE A 170 -14.51 -2.35 -8.87
N MET A 171 -14.84 -3.25 -7.92
CA MET A 171 -13.88 -4.21 -7.34
C MET A 171 -13.34 -5.22 -8.36
N LYS A 172 -14.07 -5.48 -9.46
CA LYS A 172 -13.58 -6.27 -10.59
C LYS A 172 -12.29 -5.69 -11.20
N THR A 173 -12.06 -4.39 -11.05
CA THR A 173 -10.90 -3.68 -11.60
C THR A 173 -9.76 -3.47 -10.61
N ALA A 174 -9.92 -3.91 -9.36
CA ALA A 174 -8.86 -3.89 -8.36
C ALA A 174 -7.81 -4.97 -8.64
N LEU A 175 -6.52 -4.64 -8.49
CA LEU A 175 -5.40 -5.59 -8.55
C LEU A 175 -5.36 -6.43 -9.85
N VAL A 176 -5.84 -5.89 -10.98
CA VAL A 176 -5.86 -6.65 -12.25
C VAL A 176 -4.48 -6.90 -12.83
N ASP A 177 -3.48 -6.11 -12.42
CA ASP A 177 -2.07 -6.26 -12.83
C ASP A 177 -1.27 -7.04 -11.77
N ALA A 178 -1.94 -7.80 -10.90
CA ALA A 178 -1.29 -8.60 -9.88
C ALA A 178 -0.71 -9.90 -10.45
N GLU A 179 0.47 -10.25 -9.97
CA GLU A 179 1.25 -11.44 -10.32
C GLU A 179 1.53 -12.20 -9.01
N PRO A 180 0.55 -12.95 -8.48
CA PRO A 180 0.75 -13.73 -7.28
C PRO A 180 1.76 -14.86 -7.49
N LEU A 181 2.47 -15.21 -6.42
CA LEU A 181 3.26 -16.42 -6.33
C LEU A 181 2.40 -17.60 -5.84
N ALA A 182 2.96 -18.81 -5.91
CA ALA A 182 2.24 -20.07 -5.70
C ALA A 182 1.40 -20.17 -4.41
N MET A 183 1.77 -19.46 -3.33
CA MET A 183 1.10 -19.56 -2.03
C MET A 183 0.38 -18.29 -1.57
N ASN A 184 0.36 -17.21 -2.36
CA ASN A 184 -0.16 -15.92 -1.89
C ASN A 184 -1.32 -15.33 -2.71
N GLU A 185 -1.84 -16.08 -3.69
CA GLU A 185 -3.02 -15.69 -4.48
C GLU A 185 -4.25 -15.37 -3.61
N TYR A 186 -4.38 -16.02 -2.46
CA TYR A 186 -5.46 -15.78 -1.49
C TYR A 186 -5.54 -14.30 -1.03
N LYS A 187 -4.45 -13.53 -1.14
CA LYS A 187 -4.45 -12.10 -0.82
C LYS A 187 -5.34 -11.28 -1.76
N LEU A 188 -5.58 -11.73 -3.00
CA LEU A 188 -6.38 -11.00 -3.98
C LEU A 188 -7.86 -10.88 -3.57
N PRO A 189 -8.61 -11.98 -3.32
CA PRO A 189 -9.99 -11.87 -2.83
C PRO A 189 -10.07 -11.19 -1.46
N LEU A 190 -9.10 -11.44 -0.57
CA LEU A 190 -9.02 -10.78 0.73
C LEU A 190 -8.92 -9.25 0.60
N ALA A 191 -8.02 -8.76 -0.25
CA ALA A 191 -7.86 -7.33 -0.51
C ALA A 191 -9.12 -6.70 -1.11
N LYS A 192 -9.73 -7.35 -2.10
CA LYS A 192 -10.99 -6.88 -2.71
C LYS A 192 -12.12 -6.77 -1.69
N ASN A 193 -12.28 -7.78 -0.84
CA ASN A 193 -13.31 -7.79 0.18
C ASN A 193 -13.08 -6.72 1.27
N LEU A 194 -11.83 -6.54 1.73
CA LEU A 194 -11.49 -5.49 2.69
C LEU A 194 -11.67 -4.08 2.11
N MET A 195 -11.32 -3.87 0.84
CA MET A 195 -11.56 -2.61 0.15
C MET A 195 -13.06 -2.32 0.06
N LYS A 196 -13.86 -3.28 -0.44
CA LYS A 196 -15.33 -3.15 -0.52
C LYS A 196 -15.93 -2.79 0.83
N ARG A 197 -15.55 -3.53 1.88
CA ARG A 197 -16.04 -3.33 3.25
C ARG A 197 -15.72 -1.92 3.76
N LEU A 198 -14.45 -1.51 3.72
CA LEU A 198 -14.04 -0.21 4.24
C LEU A 198 -14.67 0.94 3.46
N ILE A 199 -14.74 0.83 2.12
CA ILE A 199 -15.43 1.83 1.30
C ILE A 199 -16.91 1.90 1.69
N GLY A 200 -17.58 0.76 1.86
CA GLY A 200 -18.97 0.70 2.33
C GLY A 200 -19.18 1.39 3.68
N GLU A 201 -18.34 1.09 4.68
CA GLU A 201 -18.40 1.69 6.02
C GLU A 201 -18.20 3.22 5.99
N LEU A 202 -17.27 3.72 5.17
CA LEU A 202 -17.03 5.16 5.01
C LEU A 202 -18.09 5.86 4.16
N THR A 203 -18.92 5.09 3.45
CA THR A 203 -19.92 5.64 2.52
C THR A 203 -21.36 5.39 2.92
N ALA A 204 -21.60 4.64 3.99
CA ALA A 204 -22.80 4.77 4.82
C ALA A 204 -22.90 6.20 5.39
#